data_AF-A0A951M7I3-F1
#
_entry.id   AF-A0A951M7I3-F1
#
_cell.length_a   1.000
_cell.length_b   1.000
_cell.length_c   1.000
_cell.angle_alpha   90.00
_cell.angle_beta   90.00
_cell.angle_gamma   90.00
#
_symmetry.space_group_name_H-M   'P 1'
#
loop_
_entity.id
_entity.type
_entity.pdbx_description
1 polymer ?
#
loop_
_entity_poly.entity_id
_entity_poly.type
_entity_poly.pdbx_seq_one_letter_code
_entity_poly.pdbx_strand_id
1 'polypeptide(L)'
;MSASDSKGSVKRSDATRDLIRAKALERGQHRSAETRSQVLSAMAAIEQEMAANNGIYPQNGGAVSAAEVARRAGVHSTTFFSPKQRDLGQEVRSWLSFLKGRHAISAKAVKRSLAERIADWKQLYEELAQSHRDTELQLQQLEAELAKARVQLGALSGERDVLLEQVKVLCSTSVVPLRRKGK
;
A
#
# COMPACT_ATOMS: atom_id res chain seq x y z
N MET A 1 21.60 75.54 29.83
CA MET A 1 20.67 75.89 28.74
C MET A 1 20.30 74.60 28.03
N SER A 2 19.13 74.05 28.36
CA SER A 2 18.63 72.79 27.80
C SER A 2 17.67 73.11 26.66
N ALA A 3 17.94 72.59 25.47
CA ALA A 3 17.00 72.58 24.36
C ALA A 3 16.62 71.12 24.06
N SER A 4 15.53 70.67 24.67
CA SER A 4 14.80 69.47 24.26
C SER A 4 13.72 69.92 23.28
N ASP A 5 13.99 69.83 21.97
CA ASP A 5 12.99 70.15 20.97
C ASP A 5 12.32 68.90 20.42
N SER A 6 10.99 68.94 20.42
CA SER A 6 10.09 67.80 20.35
C SER A 6 9.96 67.22 18.94
N LYS A 7 10.15 65.91 18.79
CA LYS A 7 9.78 65.18 17.57
C LYS A 7 8.25 65.04 17.49
N GLY A 8 7.59 65.98 16.81
CA GLY A 8 6.17 65.88 16.46
C GLY A 8 5.92 64.71 15.50
N SER A 9 5.09 63.74 15.89
CA SER A 9 4.69 62.65 15.00
C SER A 9 3.66 63.15 13.98
N VAL A 10 4.00 63.05 12.70
CA VAL A 10 3.11 63.45 11.60
C VAL A 10 1.90 62.51 11.57
N LYS A 11 0.72 63.02 11.98
CA LYS A 11 -0.54 62.27 11.98
C LYS A 11 -0.97 62.03 10.52
N ARG A 12 -0.89 60.78 10.06
CA ARG A 12 -1.37 60.36 8.73
C ARG A 12 -2.87 60.67 8.56
N SER A 13 -3.28 61.06 7.33
CA SER A 13 -4.67 61.37 6.97
C SER A 13 -5.59 60.15 7.12
N ASP A 14 -6.87 60.37 7.42
CA ASP A 14 -7.82 59.27 7.68
C ASP A 14 -7.99 58.33 6.48
N ALA A 15 -7.97 58.85 5.25
CA ALA A 15 -7.95 58.04 4.03
C ALA A 15 -6.74 57.09 3.94
N THR A 16 -5.57 57.53 4.44
CA THR A 16 -4.37 56.67 4.50
C THR A 16 -4.51 55.60 5.57
N ARG A 17 -5.18 55.89 6.69
CA ARG A 17 -5.44 54.92 7.77
C ARG A 17 -6.41 53.83 7.32
N ASP A 18 -7.44 54.20 6.57
CA ASP A 18 -8.42 53.25 6.05
C ASP A 18 -7.82 52.34 4.96
N LEU A 19 -6.98 52.88 4.07
CA LEU A 19 -6.22 52.07 3.10
C LEU A 19 -5.27 51.08 3.79
N ILE A 20 -4.58 51.51 4.85
CA ILE A 20 -3.71 50.62 5.65
C ILE A 20 -4.54 49.53 6.33
N ARG A 21 -5.70 49.87 6.89
CA ARG A 21 -6.61 48.92 7.54
C ARG A 21 -7.14 47.89 6.53
N ALA A 22 -7.55 48.33 5.34
CA ALA A 22 -8.02 47.45 4.27
C ALA A 22 -6.91 46.48 3.80
N LYS A 23 -5.71 46.97 3.50
CA LYS A 23 -4.56 46.12 3.13
C LYS A 23 -4.15 45.16 4.25
N ALA A 24 -4.24 45.58 5.51
CA ALA A 24 -3.97 44.71 6.65
C ALA A 24 -5.01 43.60 6.79
N LEU A 25 -6.28 43.88 6.48
CA LEU A 25 -7.36 42.92 6.46
C LEU A 25 -7.17 41.88 5.34
N GLU A 26 -6.87 42.30 4.12
CA GLU A 26 -6.59 41.43 2.97
C GLU A 26 -5.41 40.48 3.26
N ARG A 27 -4.29 41.02 3.78
CA ARG A 27 -3.14 40.18 4.21
C ARG A 27 -3.49 39.23 5.35
N GLY A 28 -4.43 39.62 6.22
CA GLY A 28 -4.96 38.76 7.27
C GLY A 28 -5.76 37.58 6.71
N GLN A 29 -6.61 37.85 5.72
CA GLN A 29 -7.43 36.84 5.03
C GLN A 29 -6.56 35.86 4.25
N HIS A 30 -5.58 36.35 3.47
CA HIS A 30 -4.67 35.50 2.71
C HIS A 30 -3.91 34.52 3.61
N ARG A 31 -3.29 35.02 4.69
CA ARG A 31 -2.58 34.15 5.66
C ARG A 31 -3.50 33.13 6.31
N SER A 32 -4.76 33.51 6.57
CA SER A 32 -5.74 32.61 7.18
C SER A 32 -6.15 31.49 6.22
N ALA A 33 -6.33 31.81 4.93
CA ALA A 33 -6.62 30.83 3.89
C ALA A 33 -5.43 29.88 3.65
N GLU A 34 -4.22 30.41 3.59
CA GLU A 34 -2.98 29.64 3.45
C GLU A 34 -2.80 28.65 4.61
N THR A 35 -2.96 29.13 5.85
CA THR A 35 -2.94 28.29 7.06
C THR A 35 -3.93 27.14 6.97
N ARG A 36 -5.17 27.43 6.51
CA ARG A 36 -6.20 26.40 6.34
C ARG A 36 -5.80 25.36 5.31
N SER A 37 -5.27 25.79 4.16
CA SER A 37 -4.81 24.89 3.10
C SER A 37 -3.70 23.96 3.58
N GLN A 38 -2.73 24.48 4.34
CA GLN A 38 -1.63 23.68 4.91
C GLN A 38 -2.15 22.62 5.87
N VAL A 39 -3.11 22.98 6.74
CA VAL A 39 -3.71 22.06 7.70
C VAL A 39 -4.51 20.95 7.02
N LEU A 40 -5.32 21.29 6.02
CA LEU A 40 -6.07 20.30 5.24
C LEU A 40 -5.14 19.35 4.48
N SER A 41 -4.07 19.89 3.87
CA SER A 41 -3.05 19.07 3.21
C SER A 41 -2.37 18.11 4.20
N ALA A 42 -2.08 18.57 5.42
CA ALA A 42 -1.48 17.72 6.45
C ALA A 42 -2.45 16.61 6.91
N MET A 43 -3.74 16.92 7.07
CA MET A 43 -4.76 15.91 7.38
C MET A 43 -4.85 14.85 6.29
N ALA A 44 -4.89 15.25 5.02
CA ALA A 44 -4.93 14.33 3.88
C ALA A 44 -3.67 13.44 3.81
N ALA A 45 -2.49 14.00 4.05
CA ALA A 45 -1.24 13.23 4.09
C ALA A 45 -1.26 12.18 5.23
N ILE A 46 -1.74 12.56 6.41
CA ILE A 46 -1.90 11.64 7.54
C ILE A 46 -2.86 10.50 7.19
N GLU A 47 -3.98 10.79 6.51
CA GLU A 47 -4.92 9.74 6.07
C GLU A 47 -4.29 8.78 5.05
N GLN A 48 -3.50 9.27 4.11
CA GLN A 48 -2.77 8.43 3.14
C GLN A 48 -1.75 7.54 3.84
N GLU A 49 -0.97 8.10 4.77
CA GLU A 49 -0.01 7.34 5.56
C GLU A 49 -0.69 6.25 6.40
N MET A 50 -1.84 6.57 7.00
CA MET A 50 -2.63 5.58 7.73
C MET A 50 -3.20 4.50 6.79
N ALA A 51 -3.71 4.86 5.62
CA ALA A 51 -4.23 3.91 4.64
C ALA A 51 -3.14 2.93 4.15
N ALA A 52 -1.91 3.42 3.94
CA ALA A 52 -0.76 2.61 3.55
C ALA A 52 -0.28 1.66 4.67
N ASN A 53 -0.59 1.96 5.93
CA ASN A 53 -0.13 1.22 7.11
C ASN A 53 -1.29 0.51 7.84
N ASN A 54 -2.26 -0.03 7.09
CA ASN A 54 -3.40 -0.78 7.61
C ASN A 54 -4.21 -0.04 8.70
N GLY A 55 -4.39 1.27 8.52
CA GLY A 55 -5.12 2.13 9.46
C GLY A 55 -4.30 2.59 10.68
N ILE A 56 -3.01 2.24 10.75
CA ILE A 56 -2.11 2.63 11.84
C ILE A 56 -1.26 3.81 11.39
N TYR A 57 -1.25 4.90 12.17
CA TYR A 57 -0.38 6.02 11.88
C TYR A 57 1.10 5.64 12.17
N PRO A 58 2.05 5.85 11.25
CA PRO A 58 3.42 5.37 11.43
C PRO A 58 4.26 6.24 12.39
N GLN A 59 3.90 7.51 12.58
CA GLN A 59 4.66 8.44 13.42
C GLN A 59 4.04 8.62 14.81
N ASN A 60 4.79 9.25 15.73
CA ASN A 60 4.32 9.61 17.07
C ASN A 60 3.69 8.43 17.87
N GLY A 61 4.28 7.24 17.75
CA GLY A 61 3.75 6.03 18.42
C GLY A 61 2.33 5.66 17.99
N GLY A 62 1.96 6.04 16.76
CA GLY A 62 0.64 5.85 16.16
C GLY A 62 -0.48 6.70 16.71
N ALA A 63 -0.17 7.73 17.50
CA ALA A 63 -1.15 8.69 17.98
C ALA A 63 -1.19 9.94 17.09
N VAL A 64 -2.37 10.22 16.51
CA VAL A 64 -2.63 11.50 15.83
C VAL A 64 -3.28 12.46 16.83
N SER A 65 -2.67 13.63 17.01
CA SER A 65 -3.16 14.68 17.92
C SER A 65 -3.19 16.03 17.21
N ALA A 66 -3.88 17.03 17.80
CA ALA A 66 -3.89 18.38 17.23
C ALA A 66 -2.47 18.98 17.15
N ALA A 67 -1.60 18.67 18.11
CA ALA A 67 -0.20 19.09 18.06
C ALA A 67 0.55 18.44 16.89
N GLU A 68 0.26 17.18 16.59
CA GLU A 68 0.86 16.46 15.46
C GLU A 68 0.39 17.04 14.12
N VAL A 69 -0.90 17.36 13.99
CA VAL A 69 -1.43 18.05 12.79
C VAL A 69 -0.77 19.42 12.62
N ALA A 70 -0.62 20.19 13.71
CA ALA A 70 0.06 21.48 13.68
C ALA A 70 1.51 21.36 13.20
N ARG A 71 2.25 20.39 13.75
CA ARG A 71 3.64 20.09 13.38
C ARG A 71 3.75 19.76 11.88
N ARG A 72 2.87 18.89 11.37
CA ARG A 72 2.87 18.48 9.96
C ARG A 72 2.49 19.62 9.01
N ALA A 73 1.57 20.48 9.43
CA ALA A 73 1.17 21.66 8.66
C ALA A 73 2.17 22.83 8.76
N GLY A 74 3.22 22.71 9.59
CA GLY A 74 4.20 23.80 9.79
C GLY A 74 3.65 25.00 10.58
N VAL A 75 2.57 24.80 11.34
CA VAL A 75 1.91 25.86 12.12
C VAL A 75 2.11 25.66 13.61
N HIS A 76 2.06 26.74 14.38
CA HIS A 76 2.22 26.64 15.83
C HIS A 76 0.99 25.97 16.47
N SER A 77 1.19 25.16 17.52
CA SER A 77 0.12 24.39 18.18
C SER A 77 -1.01 25.26 18.76
N THR A 78 -0.68 26.49 19.17
CA THR A 78 -1.67 27.46 19.69
C THR A 78 -2.59 28.04 18.61
N THR A 79 -2.26 27.87 17.33
CA THR A 79 -3.02 28.42 16.19
C THR A 79 -4.48 27.94 16.23
N PHE A 80 -4.71 26.68 16.58
CA PHE A 80 -6.06 26.10 16.68
C PHE A 80 -6.91 26.61 17.86
N PHE A 81 -6.28 27.34 18.78
CA PHE A 81 -6.95 27.96 19.94
C PHE A 81 -7.14 29.47 19.75
N SER A 82 -6.60 30.05 18.67
CA SER A 82 -6.77 31.46 18.35
C SER A 82 -8.22 31.74 17.94
N PRO A 83 -8.86 32.84 18.40
CA PRO A 83 -10.21 33.21 18.00
C PRO A 83 -10.40 33.32 16.48
N LYS A 84 -9.35 33.73 15.76
CA LYS A 84 -9.36 33.90 14.30
C LYS A 84 -9.42 32.57 13.54
N GLN A 85 -9.00 31.48 14.17
CA GLN A 85 -8.89 30.15 13.57
C GLN A 85 -9.73 29.11 14.34
N ARG A 86 -10.75 29.58 15.07
CA ARG A 86 -11.60 28.74 15.91
C ARG A 86 -12.30 27.66 15.09
N ASP A 87 -12.80 28.03 13.91
CA ASP A 87 -13.54 27.14 13.02
C ASP A 87 -12.63 26.03 12.47
N LEU A 88 -11.41 26.40 12.06
CA LEU A 88 -10.37 25.44 11.65
C LEU A 88 -9.98 24.50 12.80
N GLY A 89 -9.81 25.04 14.02
CA GLY A 89 -9.54 24.23 15.19
C GLY A 89 -10.68 23.26 15.52
N GLN A 90 -11.94 23.65 15.28
CA GLN A 90 -13.10 22.77 15.44
C GLN A 90 -13.13 21.67 14.38
N GLU A 91 -12.85 21.99 13.12
CA GLU A 91 -12.74 21.03 12.03
C GLU A 91 -11.67 19.96 12.33
N VAL A 92 -10.48 20.37 12.77
CA VAL A 92 -9.41 19.43 13.17
C VAL A 92 -9.86 18.55 14.34
N ARG A 93 -10.53 19.10 15.35
CA ARG A 93 -11.05 18.31 16.49
C ARG A 93 -12.11 17.30 16.06
N SER A 94 -13.04 17.71 15.19
CA SER A 94 -14.07 16.82 14.64
C SER A 94 -13.45 15.68 13.84
N TRP A 95 -12.47 15.99 13.00
CA TRP A 95 -11.72 14.99 12.25
C TRP A 95 -10.95 14.03 13.15
N LEU A 96 -10.27 14.52 14.18
CA LEU A 96 -9.59 13.66 15.17
C LEU A 96 -10.57 12.73 15.89
N SER A 97 -11.77 13.20 16.20
CA SER A 97 -12.83 12.38 16.79
C SER A 97 -13.35 11.32 15.82
N PHE A 98 -13.57 11.68 14.55
CA PHE A 98 -13.92 10.73 13.50
C PHE A 98 -12.85 9.65 13.32
N LEU A 99 -11.58 10.06 13.30
CA LEU A 99 -10.44 9.17 13.20
C LEU A 99 -10.37 8.17 14.37
N LYS A 100 -10.61 8.62 15.60
CA LYS A 100 -10.67 7.74 16.78
C LYS A 100 -11.82 6.73 16.74
N GLY A 101 -12.92 7.07 16.06
CA GLY A 101 -14.07 6.19 15.90
C GLY A 101 -13.89 5.15 14.79
N ARG A 102 -13.27 5.54 13.67
CA ARG A 102 -13.09 4.68 12.48
C ARG A 102 -11.88 3.75 12.59
N HIS A 103 -10.80 4.26 13.14
CA HIS A 103 -9.56 3.52 13.32
C HIS A 103 -9.34 3.35 14.82
N ALA A 104 -8.97 2.17 15.28
CA ALA A 104 -8.57 1.96 16.67
C ALA A 104 -7.21 2.64 16.92
N ILE A 105 -7.15 3.97 16.79
CA ILE A 105 -6.00 4.84 17.04
C ILE A 105 -5.83 4.96 18.55
N SER A 106 -5.62 3.83 19.20
CA SER A 106 -5.06 3.82 20.54
C SER A 106 -3.61 3.37 20.40
N ALA A 107 -2.73 3.97 21.18
CA ALA A 107 -1.37 3.46 21.39
C ALA A 107 -1.37 1.96 21.80
N LYS A 108 -2.52 1.41 22.20
CA LYS A 108 -2.77 -0.01 22.49
C LYS A 108 -2.90 -0.88 21.23
N ALA A 109 -3.41 -0.37 20.10
CA ALA A 109 -3.40 -1.10 18.83
C ALA A 109 -1.98 -1.16 18.22
N VAL A 110 -1.15 -0.16 18.53
CA VAL A 110 0.29 -0.14 18.25
C VAL A 110 1.06 -1.11 19.16
N LYS A 111 0.43 -1.65 20.22
CA LYS A 111 0.99 -2.74 21.04
C LYS A 111 0.79 -4.12 20.40
N ARG A 112 0.59 -4.26 19.08
CA ARG A 112 1.15 -5.47 18.45
C ARG A 112 2.65 -5.35 18.59
N SER A 113 3.21 -6.12 19.52
CA SER A 113 4.62 -5.98 19.85
C SER A 113 5.46 -6.22 18.59
N LEU A 114 6.61 -5.55 18.47
CA LEU A 114 7.56 -5.86 17.40
C LEU A 114 7.83 -7.37 17.33
N ALA A 115 7.83 -8.05 18.48
CA ALA A 115 7.97 -9.49 18.58
C ALA A 115 6.82 -10.27 17.91
N GLU A 116 5.56 -9.85 18.06
CA GLU A 116 4.42 -10.47 17.37
C GLU A 116 4.53 -10.29 15.86
N ARG A 117 4.88 -9.08 15.40
CA ARG A 117 5.09 -8.83 13.97
C ARG A 117 6.22 -9.69 13.41
N ILE A 118 7.34 -9.79 14.13
CA ILE A 118 8.47 -10.65 13.75
C ILE A 118 8.04 -12.12 13.73
N ALA A 119 7.21 -12.55 14.68
CA ALA A 119 6.69 -13.92 14.72
C ALA A 119 5.80 -14.21 13.49
N ASP A 120 4.89 -13.30 13.15
CA ASP A 120 4.04 -13.41 11.95
C ASP A 120 4.89 -13.51 10.67
N TRP A 121 5.91 -12.64 10.53
CA TRP A 121 6.82 -12.68 9.38
C TRP A 121 7.63 -13.97 9.31
N LYS A 122 8.08 -14.49 10.46
CA LYS A 122 8.78 -15.78 10.52
C LYS A 122 7.86 -16.93 10.11
N GLN A 123 6.61 -16.91 10.56
CA GLN A 123 5.63 -17.92 10.19
C GLN A 123 5.38 -17.91 8.68
N LEU A 124 5.11 -16.73 8.10
CA LEU A 124 4.90 -16.58 6.65
C LEU A 124 6.12 -17.06 5.85
N TYR A 125 7.33 -16.76 6.33
CA TYR A 125 8.56 -17.22 5.69
C TYR A 125 8.71 -18.75 5.75
N GLU A 126 8.41 -19.37 6.89
CA GLU A 126 8.51 -20.83 7.02
C GLU A 126 7.45 -21.54 6.18
N GLU A 127 6.22 -21.02 6.13
CA GLU A 127 5.16 -21.54 5.26
C GLU A 127 5.56 -21.46 3.77
N LEU A 128 6.15 -20.34 3.35
CA LEU A 128 6.66 -20.17 1.99
C LEU A 128 7.82 -21.14 1.69
N ALA A 129 8.76 -21.28 2.63
CA ALA A 129 9.88 -22.21 2.49
C ALA A 129 9.40 -23.67 2.41
N GLN A 130 8.39 -24.03 3.21
CA GLN A 130 7.79 -25.36 3.16
C GLN A 130 7.09 -25.60 1.82
N SER A 131 6.26 -24.66 1.36
CA SER A 131 5.61 -24.77 0.05
C SER A 131 6.62 -24.93 -1.08
N HIS A 132 7.76 -24.23 -1.03
CA HIS A 132 8.82 -24.37 -2.02
C HIS A 132 9.41 -25.78 -2.02
N ARG A 133 9.79 -26.30 -0.84
CA ARG A 133 10.33 -27.66 -0.69
C ARG A 133 9.34 -28.71 -1.22
N ASP A 134 8.06 -28.55 -0.91
CA ASP A 134 7.00 -29.46 -1.38
C ASP A 134 6.89 -29.43 -2.91
N THR A 135 6.95 -28.25 -3.53
CA THR A 135 6.92 -28.12 -4.99
C THR A 135 8.17 -28.68 -5.67
N GLU A 136 9.35 -28.53 -5.08
CA GLU A 136 10.58 -29.13 -5.60
C GLU A 136 10.52 -30.66 -5.55
N LEU A 137 10.00 -31.23 -4.47
CA LEU A 137 9.82 -32.67 -4.34
C LEU A 137 8.80 -33.21 -5.37
N GLN A 138 7.68 -32.49 -5.55
CA GLN A 138 6.70 -32.84 -6.57
C GLN A 138 7.30 -32.80 -7.98
N LEU A 139 8.12 -31.79 -8.29
CA LEU A 139 8.80 -31.70 -9.57
C LEU A 139 9.72 -32.90 -9.81
N GLN A 140 10.55 -33.26 -8.83
CA GLN A 140 11.44 -34.42 -8.92
C GLN A 140 10.66 -35.73 -9.13
N GLN A 141 9.52 -35.88 -8.45
CA GLN A 141 8.66 -37.05 -8.63
C GLN A 141 8.07 -37.11 -10.04
N LEU A 142 7.54 -35.99 -10.55
CA LEU A 142 6.99 -35.92 -11.91
C LEU A 142 8.05 -36.17 -12.98
N GLU A 143 9.27 -35.67 -12.80
CA GLU A 143 10.38 -35.94 -13.71
C GLU A 143 10.75 -37.43 -13.76
N ALA A 144 10.77 -38.08 -12.58
CA ALA A 144 11.03 -39.52 -12.49
C ALA A 144 9.90 -40.35 -13.14
N GLU A 145 8.64 -39.97 -12.94
CA GLU A 145 7.48 -40.61 -13.58
C GLU A 145 7.50 -40.44 -15.09
N LEU A 146 7.82 -39.23 -15.56
CA LEU A 146 7.95 -38.91 -16.98
C LEU A 146 9.08 -39.73 -17.62
N ALA A 147 10.24 -39.85 -16.97
CA ALA A 147 11.34 -40.67 -17.44
C ALA A 147 10.92 -42.15 -17.56
N LYS A 148 10.21 -42.70 -16.57
CA LYS A 148 9.66 -44.07 -16.62
C LYS A 148 8.67 -44.25 -17.78
N ALA A 149 7.74 -43.31 -17.96
CA ALA A 149 6.76 -43.35 -19.03
C ALA A 149 7.42 -43.32 -20.42
N ARG A 150 8.49 -42.53 -20.60
CA ARG A 150 9.27 -42.50 -21.84
C ARG A 150 9.93 -43.85 -22.14
N VAL A 151 10.51 -44.50 -21.13
CA VAL A 151 11.11 -45.84 -21.30
C VAL A 151 10.04 -46.86 -21.70
N GLN A 152 8.87 -46.84 -21.05
CA GLN A 152 7.76 -47.74 -21.38
C GLN A 152 7.22 -47.52 -22.79
N LEU A 153 7.04 -46.26 -23.21
CA LEU A 153 6.62 -45.93 -24.58
C LEU A 153 7.63 -46.42 -25.61
N GLY A 154 8.94 -46.26 -25.33
CA GLY A 154 10.00 -46.79 -26.17
C GLY A 154 9.89 -48.31 -26.34
N ALA A 155 9.77 -49.04 -25.23
CA ALA A 155 9.64 -50.51 -25.23
C ALA A 155 8.38 -50.97 -26.01
N LEU A 156 7.21 -50.39 -25.72
CA LEU A 156 5.96 -50.73 -26.39
C LEU A 156 5.99 -50.39 -27.89
N SER A 157 6.64 -49.29 -28.28
CA SER A 157 6.79 -48.98 -29.71
C SER A 157 7.70 -50.00 -30.41
N GLY A 158 8.76 -50.45 -29.75
CA GLY A 158 9.64 -51.50 -30.28
C GLY A 158 8.91 -52.83 -30.42
N GLU A 159 8.13 -53.23 -29.42
CA GLU A 159 7.29 -54.44 -29.48
C GLU A 159 6.27 -54.36 -30.61
N ARG A 160 5.59 -53.22 -30.77
CA ARG A 160 4.65 -52.98 -31.88
C ARG A 160 5.35 -53.16 -33.23
N ASP A 161 6.54 -52.59 -33.40
CA ASP A 161 7.26 -52.64 -34.67
C ASP A 161 7.70 -54.07 -35.01
N VAL A 162 8.15 -54.83 -34.01
CA VAL A 162 8.45 -56.26 -34.16
C VAL A 162 7.21 -57.05 -34.56
N LEU A 163 6.07 -56.82 -33.90
CA LEU A 163 4.81 -57.50 -34.22
C LEU A 163 4.30 -57.16 -35.63
N LEU A 164 4.41 -55.89 -36.05
CA LEU A 164 4.04 -55.47 -37.40
C LEU A 164 4.90 -56.15 -38.46
N GLU A 165 6.20 -56.31 -38.23
CA GLU A 165 7.07 -57.02 -39.16
C GLU A 165 6.74 -58.53 -39.20
N GLN A 166 6.43 -59.15 -38.05
CA GLN A 166 5.97 -60.55 -38.01
C GLN A 166 4.67 -60.76 -38.79
N VAL A 167 3.68 -59.87 -38.62
CA VAL A 167 2.42 -59.92 -39.37
C VAL A 167 2.67 -59.79 -40.87
N LYS A 168 3.55 -58.89 -41.28
CA LYS A 168 3.90 -58.69 -42.69
C LYS A 168 4.54 -59.94 -43.31
N VAL A 169 5.45 -60.61 -42.60
CA VAL A 169 6.07 -61.87 -43.04
C VAL A 169 5.03 -63.00 -43.13
N LEU A 170 4.12 -63.11 -42.15
CA LEU A 170 3.07 -64.13 -42.18
C LEU A 170 2.08 -63.91 -43.33
N CYS A 171 1.67 -62.66 -43.59
CA CYS A 171 0.77 -62.31 -44.68
C CYS A 171 1.38 -62.52 -46.06
N SER A 172 2.70 -62.40 -46.24
CA SER A 172 3.36 -62.67 -47.53
C SER A 172 3.48 -64.16 -47.85
N THR A 173 3.42 -65.03 -46.85
CA THR A 173 3.70 -66.48 -47.00
C THR A 173 2.43 -67.33 -47.16
N SER A 174 1.24 -66.81 -46.82
CA SER A 174 -0.02 -67.58 -46.75
C SER A 174 -1.17 -66.97 -47.56
N VAL A 175 -0.98 -66.80 -48.87
CA VAL A 175 -2.10 -66.54 -49.79
C VAL A 175 -2.16 -67.66 -50.82
N VAL A 176 -2.87 -68.74 -50.47
CA VAL A 176 -3.26 -69.78 -51.44
C VAL A 176 -4.54 -69.31 -52.12
N PRO A 177 -4.52 -68.99 -53.43
CA PRO A 177 -5.75 -68.65 -54.15
C PRO A 177 -6.66 -69.89 -54.16
N LEU A 178 -7.81 -69.79 -53.49
CA LEU A 178 -8.88 -70.78 -53.58
C LEU A 178 -9.40 -70.80 -55.01
N ARG A 179 -8.91 -71.77 -55.79
CA ARG A 179 -9.36 -72.02 -57.16
C ARG A 179 -10.84 -72.40 -57.12
N ARG A 180 -11.72 -71.47 -57.51
CA ARG A 180 -13.16 -71.70 -57.60
C ARG A 180 -13.41 -72.78 -58.66
N LYS A 181 -13.76 -74.01 -58.27
CA LYS A 181 -14.24 -75.05 -59.19
C LYS A 181 -15.62 -74.62 -59.70
N GLY A 182 -15.64 -73.98 -60.87
CA GLY A 182 -16.85 -73.77 -61.66
C GLY A 182 -17.22 -75.07 -62.39
N LYS A 183 -18.53 -75.35 -62.42
CA LYS A 183 -19.20 -76.51 -63.05
C LYS A 183 -18.95 -76.61 -64.54
#